data_AF-A0AB38G501-F1
#
_entry.id   AF-A0AB38G501-F1
#
_cell.length_a   1.000
_cell.length_b   1.000
_cell.length_c   1.000
_cell.angle_alpha   90.00
_cell.angle_beta   90.00
_cell.angle_gamma   90.00
#
_symmetry.space_group_name_H-M   'P 1'
#
loop_
_entity.id
_entity.type
_entity.pdbx_description
1 polymer ?
#
loop_
_entity_poly.entity_id
_entity_poly.type
_entity_poly.pdbx_seq_one_letter_code
_entity_poly.pdbx_strand_id
1 'polypeptide(L)'
;MKKKFITKSNYTAFKVVIARLSGYRFIYTDSGWQQIVDVCNEECIQVLEELTDYLEFYLTYLDKLDFDSEQRIVKQDSSLNVVGGLENAKVLTFNYTDTANRLFGIPEENTHFIHGRIDFARDQKSINTMVFGIEDKEEKSENINPDLISYQKFYQRIIKETGSDYRKFFEKPKNSGETVDDMNIIIFGHSVDPLDKEIFINCFDLAQKRGGKYKFIFNYYDEKAKREIVKNLTIILGKERMISLTAEQKAAFVKCDDVQRMERELL
;
A
#
# COMPACT_ATOMS: atom_id res chain seq x y z
N MET A 1 -18.94 -2.57 -35.91
CA MET A 1 -18.88 -1.94 -34.57
C MET A 1 -18.98 -2.94 -33.42
N LYS A 2 -20.04 -3.77 -33.30
CA LYS A 2 -20.18 -4.76 -32.18
C LYS A 2 -19.10 -5.85 -32.07
N LYS A 3 -18.35 -6.15 -33.14
CA LYS A 3 -17.40 -7.27 -33.18
C LYS A 3 -16.04 -7.00 -32.50
N LYS A 4 -15.71 -5.76 -32.14
CA LYS A 4 -14.39 -5.39 -31.57
C LYS A 4 -14.41 -5.01 -30.08
N PHE A 5 -15.58 -4.75 -29.50
CA PHE A 5 -15.72 -4.62 -28.05
C PHE A 5 -16.07 -6.02 -27.53
N ILE A 6 -15.04 -6.75 -27.10
CA ILE A 6 -15.09 -8.18 -26.74
C ILE A 6 -16.20 -8.45 -25.71
N THR A 7 -16.57 -7.45 -24.89
CA THR A 7 -17.69 -7.51 -23.95
C THR A 7 -18.63 -6.30 -24.06
N LYS A 8 -19.88 -6.47 -23.62
CA LYS A 8 -20.89 -5.38 -23.50
C LYS A 8 -20.43 -4.23 -22.58
N SER A 9 -19.56 -4.53 -21.62
CA SER A 9 -18.97 -3.55 -20.70
C SER A 9 -18.03 -2.59 -21.45
N ASN A 10 -17.13 -3.13 -22.28
CA ASN A 10 -16.19 -2.33 -23.07
C ASN A 10 -16.91 -1.39 -24.04
N TYR A 11 -18.04 -1.83 -24.63
CA TYR A 11 -18.88 -0.95 -25.46
C TYR A 11 -19.56 0.18 -24.68
N THR A 12 -19.86 -0.02 -23.39
CA THR A 12 -20.47 1.01 -22.55
C THR A 12 -19.44 2.06 -22.15
N ALA A 13 -18.24 1.62 -21.72
CA ALA A 13 -17.10 2.51 -21.49
C ALA A 13 -16.78 3.32 -22.75
N PHE A 14 -16.75 2.67 -23.92
CA PHE A 14 -16.55 3.33 -25.21
C PHE A 14 -17.55 4.46 -25.48
N LYS A 15 -18.85 4.26 -25.22
CA LYS A 15 -19.85 5.33 -25.39
C LYS A 15 -19.59 6.53 -24.47
N VAL A 16 -19.14 6.28 -23.23
CA VAL A 16 -18.83 7.34 -22.27
C VAL A 16 -17.61 8.13 -22.75
N VAL A 17 -16.56 7.43 -23.20
CA VAL A 17 -15.34 8.04 -23.76
C VAL A 17 -15.69 8.91 -24.97
N ILE A 18 -16.43 8.38 -25.96
CA ILE A 18 -16.88 9.15 -27.12
C ILE A 18 -17.75 10.36 -26.74
N ALA A 19 -18.67 10.21 -25.77
CA ALA A 19 -19.49 11.33 -25.33
C ALA A 19 -18.64 12.44 -24.68
N ARG A 20 -17.63 12.09 -23.88
CA ARG A 20 -16.70 13.08 -23.31
C ARG A 20 -15.80 13.73 -24.36
N LEU A 21 -15.34 12.95 -25.34
CA LEU A 21 -14.46 13.43 -26.40
C LEU A 21 -15.19 14.17 -27.52
N SER A 22 -16.50 13.99 -27.68
CA SER A 22 -17.28 14.73 -28.69
C SER A 22 -17.35 16.25 -28.42
N GLY A 23 -16.88 16.71 -27.26
CA GLY A 23 -16.58 18.12 -26.99
C GLY A 23 -15.21 18.60 -27.51
N TYR A 24 -14.27 17.67 -27.75
CA TYR A 24 -13.00 17.91 -28.41
C TYR A 24 -13.17 17.71 -29.92
N ARG A 25 -12.72 18.67 -30.74
CA ARG A 25 -12.73 18.56 -32.21
C ARG A 25 -11.73 17.51 -32.68
N PHE A 26 -12.01 16.23 -32.48
CA PHE A 26 -11.29 15.18 -33.21
C PHE A 26 -11.74 15.22 -34.66
N ILE A 27 -10.81 15.58 -35.55
CA ILE A 27 -11.02 15.48 -36.99
C ILE A 27 -11.05 13.98 -37.29
N TYR A 28 -12.22 13.45 -37.61
CA TYR A 28 -12.40 12.07 -38.06
C TYR A 28 -11.72 11.87 -39.43
N THR A 29 -10.39 11.74 -39.45
CA THR A 29 -9.63 11.44 -40.68
C THR A 29 -9.33 9.95 -40.72
N ASP A 30 -10.16 9.13 -41.37
CA ASP A 30 -9.95 7.72 -41.80
C ASP A 30 -9.32 6.70 -40.81
N SER A 31 -8.94 7.13 -39.60
CA SER A 31 -8.29 6.36 -38.55
C SER A 31 -9.34 5.50 -37.87
N GLY A 32 -9.10 4.20 -37.81
CA GLY A 32 -10.02 3.27 -37.18
C GLY A 32 -10.26 3.59 -35.70
N TRP A 33 -11.46 3.30 -35.20
CA TRP A 33 -11.89 3.54 -33.82
C TRP A 33 -10.95 3.05 -32.71
N GLN A 34 -10.12 2.03 -32.99
CA GLN A 34 -9.11 1.55 -32.06
C GLN A 34 -8.07 2.65 -31.77
N GLN A 35 -7.60 3.33 -32.81
CA GLN A 35 -6.61 4.39 -32.68
C GLN A 35 -7.12 5.56 -31.83
N ILE A 36 -8.42 5.86 -31.88
CA ILE A 36 -9.05 6.88 -31.02
C ILE A 36 -9.04 6.42 -29.56
N VAL A 37 -9.40 5.15 -29.30
CA VAL A 37 -9.38 4.61 -27.94
C VAL A 37 -7.96 4.57 -27.38
N ASP A 38 -6.98 4.19 -28.20
CA ASP A 38 -5.57 4.14 -27.81
C ASP A 38 -5.05 5.53 -27.44
N VAL A 39 -5.28 6.55 -28.28
CA VAL A 39 -4.92 7.95 -28.00
C VAL A 39 -5.56 8.44 -26.71
N CYS A 40 -6.84 8.16 -26.50
CA CYS A 40 -7.52 8.60 -25.28
C CYS A 40 -7.03 7.86 -24.03
N ASN A 41 -6.61 6.60 -24.18
CA ASN A 41 -5.98 5.87 -23.09
C ASN A 41 -4.63 6.49 -22.72
N GLU A 42 -3.82 6.85 -23.71
CA GLU A 42 -2.55 7.57 -23.51
C GLU A 42 -2.77 8.93 -22.81
N GLU A 43 -3.76 9.71 -23.24
CA GLU A 43 -4.13 10.97 -22.57
C GLU A 43 -4.57 10.74 -21.12
N CYS A 44 -5.38 9.70 -20.84
CA CYS A 44 -5.81 9.39 -19.47
C CYS A 44 -4.64 8.96 -18.58
N ILE A 45 -3.66 8.23 -19.12
CA ILE A 45 -2.43 7.84 -18.41
C ILE A 45 -1.60 9.09 -18.08
N GLN A 46 -1.45 10.03 -19.03
CA GLN A 46 -0.73 11.29 -18.78
C GLN A 46 -1.41 12.11 -17.68
N VAL A 47 -2.74 12.23 -17.70
CA VAL A 47 -3.49 12.93 -16.66
C VAL A 47 -3.35 12.24 -15.29
N LEU A 48 -3.22 10.91 -15.24
CA LEU A 48 -2.97 10.20 -13.98
C LEU A 48 -1.59 10.54 -13.40
N GLU A 49 -0.54 10.59 -14.24
CA GLU A 49 0.79 11.00 -13.79
C GLU A 49 0.80 12.47 -13.33
N GLU A 50 0.16 13.38 -14.07
CA GLU A 50 0.02 14.79 -13.66
C GLU A 50 -0.72 14.92 -12.31
N LEU A 51 -1.82 14.19 -12.13
CA LEU A 51 -2.56 14.15 -10.86
C LEU A 51 -1.68 13.64 -9.71
N THR A 52 -0.81 12.68 -9.99
CA THR A 52 0.14 12.12 -9.02
C THR A 52 1.18 13.19 -8.61
N ASP A 53 1.69 13.98 -9.55
CA ASP A 53 2.59 15.11 -9.25
C ASP A 53 1.90 16.20 -8.41
N TYR A 54 0.64 16.54 -8.73
CA TYR A 54 -0.12 17.48 -7.92
C TYR A 54 -0.39 16.96 -6.50
N LEU A 55 -0.69 15.67 -6.36
CA LEU A 55 -0.86 15.04 -5.06
C LEU A 55 0.44 15.10 -4.25
N GLU A 56 1.57 14.82 -4.87
CA GLU A 56 2.88 14.92 -4.23
C GLU A 56 3.17 16.35 -3.74
N PHE A 57 2.89 17.36 -4.56
CA PHE A 57 3.03 18.76 -4.16
C PHE A 57 2.19 19.08 -2.92
N TYR A 58 0.93 18.65 -2.93
CA TYR A 58 0.03 18.84 -1.81
C TYR A 58 0.52 18.14 -0.53
N LEU A 59 0.95 16.89 -0.64
CA LEU A 59 1.47 16.13 0.50
C LEU A 59 2.80 16.68 1.02
N THR A 60 3.66 17.19 0.14
CA THR A 60 4.91 17.88 0.54
C THR A 60 4.61 19.14 1.36
N TYR A 61 3.58 19.90 0.98
CA TYR A 61 3.13 21.04 1.76
C TYR A 61 2.63 20.62 3.15
N LEU A 62 1.80 19.57 3.22
CA LEU A 62 1.32 19.03 4.50
C LEU A 62 2.47 18.50 5.37
N ASP A 63 3.43 17.77 4.81
CA ASP A 63 4.59 17.25 5.56
C ASP A 63 5.39 18.39 6.23
N LYS A 64 5.60 19.50 5.51
CA LYS A 64 6.23 20.70 6.07
C LYS A 64 5.40 21.33 7.19
N LEU A 65 4.08 21.38 7.06
CA LEU A 65 3.22 21.87 8.14
C LEU A 65 3.29 20.95 9.36
N ASP A 66 3.23 19.65 9.14
CA ASP A 66 3.19 18.64 10.20
C ASP A 66 4.52 18.54 10.95
N PHE A 67 5.67 18.81 10.32
CA PHE A 67 6.98 18.56 10.95
C PHE A 67 7.89 19.77 11.09
N ASP A 68 7.74 20.80 10.26
CA ASP A 68 8.63 21.97 10.24
C ASP A 68 7.96 23.27 10.73
N SER A 69 6.65 23.26 11.00
CA SER A 69 5.93 24.43 11.52
C SER A 69 6.04 24.59 13.04
N GLU A 70 5.64 25.77 13.55
CA GLU A 70 5.54 26.01 15.00
C GLU A 70 4.52 25.09 15.69
N GLN A 71 3.55 24.56 14.95
CA GLN A 71 2.52 23.63 15.43
C GLN A 71 2.82 22.18 15.00
N ARG A 72 4.10 21.84 14.82
CA ARG A 72 4.51 20.49 14.43
C ARG A 72 3.92 19.42 15.33
N ILE A 73 3.61 18.28 14.72
CA ILE A 73 3.22 17.06 15.40
C ILE A 73 4.38 16.63 16.30
N VAL A 74 4.04 16.33 17.54
CA VAL A 74 4.98 15.77 18.53
C VAL A 74 4.56 14.35 18.85
N LYS A 75 5.55 13.48 19.03
CA LYS A 75 5.31 12.12 19.49
C LYS A 75 4.60 12.17 20.85
N GLN A 76 3.47 11.48 20.93
CA GLN A 76 2.72 11.27 22.17
C GLN A 76 3.00 9.87 22.71
N ASP A 77 2.77 9.69 24.02
CA ASP A 77 2.84 8.37 24.64
C ASP A 77 1.76 7.45 24.10
N SER A 78 2.16 6.21 23.80
CA SER A 78 1.30 5.19 23.24
C SER A 78 1.77 3.79 23.63
N SER A 79 1.03 2.77 23.21
CA SER A 79 1.41 1.37 23.30
C SER A 79 2.78 1.08 22.68
N LEU A 80 3.26 1.89 21.73
CA LEU A 80 4.59 1.73 21.14
C LEU A 80 5.74 2.03 22.09
N ASN A 81 5.50 2.76 23.19
CA ASN A 81 6.56 3.15 24.11
C ASN A 81 7.22 1.96 24.82
N VAL A 82 6.53 0.81 24.92
CA VAL A 82 7.09 -0.43 25.49
C VAL A 82 7.81 -1.32 24.48
N VAL A 83 7.76 -0.97 23.19
CA VAL A 83 8.48 -1.71 22.16
C VAL A 83 9.96 -1.31 22.21
N GLY A 84 10.79 -2.16 22.80
CA GLY A 84 12.24 -1.94 22.88
C GLY A 84 12.90 -1.91 21.51
N GLY A 85 13.86 -0.99 21.32
CA GLY A 85 14.63 -0.86 20.08
C GLY A 85 13.81 -0.41 18.86
N LEU A 86 12.72 0.34 19.08
CA LEU A 86 11.81 0.81 18.02
C LEU A 86 12.55 1.57 16.91
N GLU A 87 13.61 2.30 17.22
CA GLU A 87 14.47 3.00 16.26
C GLU A 87 15.15 2.04 15.26
N ASN A 88 15.30 0.76 15.60
CA ASN A 88 15.86 -0.28 14.74
C ASN A 88 14.78 -1.11 14.03
N ALA A 89 13.50 -0.79 14.23
CA ALA A 89 12.40 -1.53 13.64
C ALA A 89 12.41 -1.44 12.11
N LYS A 90 12.02 -2.54 11.45
CA LYS A 90 11.76 -2.54 10.00
C LYS A 90 10.31 -2.10 9.75
N VAL A 91 10.14 -1.03 8.99
CA VAL A 91 8.83 -0.41 8.73
C VAL A 91 8.43 -0.68 7.28
N LEU A 92 7.26 -1.30 7.11
CA LEU A 92 6.58 -1.33 5.83
C LEU A 92 5.47 -0.28 5.86
N THR A 93 5.58 0.76 5.04
CA THR A 93 4.60 1.86 5.00
C THR A 93 3.86 1.91 3.67
N PHE A 94 2.56 2.16 3.78
CA PHE A 94 1.65 2.44 2.67
C PHE A 94 1.42 3.95 2.50
N ASN A 95 1.93 4.77 3.43
CA ASN A 95 1.87 6.22 3.34
C ASN A 95 3.01 6.75 2.48
N TYR A 96 2.78 7.89 1.83
CA TYR A 96 3.79 8.57 1.01
C TYR A 96 4.75 9.46 1.83
N THR A 97 4.38 9.82 3.06
CA THR A 97 5.16 10.68 3.97
C THR A 97 5.99 9.84 4.95
N ASP A 98 7.17 10.34 5.34
CA ASP A 98 8.11 9.62 6.20
C ASP A 98 7.86 9.85 7.69
N THR A 99 6.67 9.46 8.17
CA THR A 99 6.32 9.58 9.60
C THR A 99 7.23 8.73 10.49
N ALA A 100 7.73 7.60 9.99
CA ALA A 100 8.59 6.69 10.74
C ALA A 100 9.93 7.36 11.09
N ASN A 101 10.59 7.98 10.12
CA ASN A 101 11.80 8.76 10.38
C ASN A 101 11.49 10.01 11.21
N ARG A 102 10.48 10.79 10.81
CA ARG A 102 10.22 12.13 11.36
C ARG A 102 9.75 12.11 12.82
N LEU A 103 8.96 11.11 13.23
CA LEU A 103 8.46 10.99 14.61
C LEU A 103 9.20 9.97 15.48
N PHE A 104 9.70 8.89 14.88
CA PHE A 104 10.27 7.78 15.64
C PHE A 104 11.78 7.62 15.44
N GLY A 105 12.40 8.43 14.56
CA GLY A 105 13.83 8.37 14.30
C GLY A 105 14.26 7.07 13.61
N ILE A 106 13.33 6.35 12.99
CA ILE A 106 13.62 5.10 12.29
C ILE A 106 14.37 5.45 10.99
N PRO A 107 15.56 4.86 10.74
CA PRO A 107 16.32 5.15 9.53
C PRO A 107 15.58 4.78 8.24
N GLU A 108 15.88 5.49 7.17
CA GLU A 108 15.26 5.26 5.85
C GLU A 108 15.56 3.85 5.33
N GLU A 109 16.77 3.33 5.54
CA GLU A 109 17.17 1.97 5.15
C GLU A 109 16.37 0.86 5.86
N ASN A 110 15.67 1.22 6.94
CA ASN A 110 14.76 0.33 7.65
C ASN A 110 13.31 0.49 7.19
N THR A 111 13.00 1.44 6.32
CA THR A 111 11.65 1.78 5.89
C THR A 111 11.45 1.46 4.41
N HIS A 112 10.44 0.65 4.10
CA HIS A 112 10.03 0.34 2.73
C HIS A 112 8.71 1.03 2.39
N PHE A 113 8.75 1.94 1.41
CA PHE A 113 7.59 2.69 0.90
C PHE A 113 6.95 1.95 -0.26
N ILE A 114 5.94 1.12 0.01
CA ILE A 114 5.40 0.21 -1.01
C ILE A 114 4.61 0.93 -2.11
N HIS A 115 4.05 2.10 -1.79
CA HIS A 115 3.40 2.98 -2.76
C HIS A 115 4.32 4.13 -3.19
N GLY A 116 5.63 4.02 -2.98
CA GLY A 116 6.56 5.13 -3.16
C GLY A 116 6.37 6.22 -2.11
N ARG A 117 7.14 7.30 -2.25
CA ARG A 117 7.13 8.41 -1.30
C ARG A 117 7.18 9.74 -2.00
N ILE A 118 6.83 10.79 -1.26
CA ILE A 118 7.10 12.16 -1.71
C ILE A 118 8.61 12.38 -1.82
N ASP A 119 9.06 12.98 -2.90
CA ASP A 119 10.43 13.43 -3.11
C ASP A 119 10.44 14.67 -4.01
N PHE A 120 10.11 15.82 -3.43
CA PHE A 120 10.09 17.09 -4.16
C PHE A 120 11.48 17.66 -4.46
N ALA A 121 12.54 17.05 -3.91
CA ALA A 121 13.92 17.45 -4.16
C ALA A 121 14.57 16.64 -5.30
N ARG A 122 13.85 15.67 -5.88
CA ARG A 122 14.31 14.84 -6.99
C ARG A 122 14.77 15.66 -8.20
N ASP A 123 15.69 15.10 -8.97
CA ASP A 123 16.05 15.65 -10.28
C ASP A 123 14.82 15.64 -11.21
N GLN A 124 14.66 16.68 -12.03
CA GLN A 124 13.52 16.79 -12.95
C GLN A 124 13.41 15.62 -13.94
N LYS A 125 14.49 14.88 -14.19
CA LYS A 125 14.50 13.70 -15.07
C LYS A 125 14.16 12.41 -14.32
N SER A 126 14.15 12.43 -12.99
CA SER A 126 13.74 11.30 -12.19
C SER A 126 12.22 11.15 -12.20
N ILE A 127 11.75 9.91 -12.33
CA ILE A 127 10.33 9.60 -12.27
C ILE A 127 9.79 9.83 -10.85
N ASN A 128 8.56 10.31 -10.75
CA ASN A 128 7.81 10.29 -9.50
C ASN A 128 7.50 8.85 -9.09
N THR A 129 7.94 8.45 -7.90
CA THR A 129 7.81 7.06 -7.42
C THR A 129 6.44 6.74 -6.80
N MET A 130 5.59 7.74 -6.56
CA MET A 130 4.27 7.53 -5.95
C MET A 130 3.37 6.66 -6.82
N VAL A 131 2.72 5.67 -6.19
CA VAL A 131 1.81 4.71 -6.81
C VAL A 131 0.37 5.11 -6.49
N PHE A 132 -0.30 5.75 -7.46
CA PHE A 132 -1.67 6.26 -7.31
C PHE A 132 -2.67 5.53 -8.23
N GLY A 133 -2.45 4.24 -8.46
CA GLY A 133 -3.27 3.38 -9.31
C GLY A 133 -4.52 2.80 -8.64
N ILE A 134 -5.27 2.03 -9.44
CA ILE A 134 -6.44 1.24 -9.02
C ILE A 134 -6.05 -0.16 -8.53
N GLU A 135 -6.96 -0.82 -7.83
CA GLU A 135 -6.80 -2.21 -7.37
C GLU A 135 -6.57 -3.20 -8.51
N ASP A 136 -5.72 -4.17 -8.24
CA ASP A 136 -5.52 -5.34 -9.07
C ASP A 136 -6.72 -6.30 -8.90
N LYS A 137 -7.69 -6.22 -9.81
CA LYS A 137 -8.88 -7.10 -9.78
C LYS A 137 -8.64 -8.49 -10.36
N GLU A 138 -7.49 -8.70 -10.98
CA GLU A 138 -7.19 -9.84 -11.84
C GLU A 138 -6.19 -10.77 -11.13
N GLU A 139 -6.70 -11.68 -10.29
CA GLU A 139 -5.85 -12.63 -9.51
C GLU A 139 -5.12 -13.66 -10.39
N LYS A 140 -5.49 -13.80 -11.66
CA LYS A 140 -4.90 -14.76 -12.61
C LYS A 140 -4.38 -14.03 -13.84
N SER A 141 -3.18 -14.41 -14.30
CA SER A 141 -2.52 -13.83 -15.48
C SER A 141 -3.37 -13.87 -16.75
N GLU A 142 -4.27 -14.86 -16.87
CA GLU A 142 -5.20 -15.03 -18.00
C GLU A 142 -6.29 -13.93 -18.06
N ASN A 143 -6.50 -13.21 -16.97
CA ASN A 143 -7.49 -12.15 -16.87
C ASN A 143 -6.89 -10.75 -17.00
N ILE A 144 -5.58 -10.62 -17.22
CA ILE A 144 -4.92 -9.31 -17.31
C ILE A 144 -5.48 -8.53 -18.49
N ASN A 145 -6.13 -7.40 -18.22
CA ASN A 145 -6.59 -6.51 -19.27
C ASN A 145 -5.45 -5.55 -19.70
N PRO A 146 -4.89 -5.70 -20.91
CA PRO A 146 -3.76 -4.88 -21.36
C PRO A 146 -4.11 -3.39 -21.45
N ASP A 147 -5.39 -3.04 -21.62
CA ASP A 147 -5.81 -1.64 -21.69
C ASP A 147 -5.84 -0.96 -20.31
N LEU A 148 -5.93 -1.76 -19.23
CA LEU A 148 -6.06 -1.28 -17.85
C LEU A 148 -4.81 -1.49 -17.00
N ILE A 149 -3.85 -2.28 -17.47
CA ILE A 149 -2.67 -2.66 -16.71
C ILE A 149 -1.86 -1.44 -16.24
N SER A 150 -1.75 -0.38 -17.05
CA SER A 150 -1.00 0.84 -16.70
C SER A 150 -1.59 1.60 -15.50
N TYR A 151 -2.88 1.38 -15.21
CA TYR A 151 -3.57 2.00 -14.08
C TYR A 151 -3.45 1.16 -12.80
N GLN A 152 -3.03 -0.10 -12.90
CA GLN A 152 -2.98 -1.03 -11.78
C GLN A 152 -1.78 -0.76 -10.88
N LYS A 153 -1.99 -0.84 -9.55
CA LYS A 153 -0.92 -0.59 -8.58
C LYS A 153 0.24 -1.55 -8.72
N PHE A 154 0.02 -2.83 -9.02
CA PHE A 154 1.13 -3.78 -9.20
C PHE A 154 2.06 -3.34 -10.33
N TYR A 155 1.50 -2.91 -11.46
CA TYR A 155 2.25 -2.47 -12.63
C TYR A 155 3.06 -1.21 -12.29
N GLN A 156 2.43 -0.22 -11.66
CA GLN A 156 3.10 1.00 -11.22
C GLN A 156 4.24 0.72 -10.26
N ARG A 157 4.08 -0.18 -9.28
CA ARG A 157 5.15 -0.58 -8.34
C ARG A 157 6.36 -1.19 -9.05
N ILE A 158 6.14 -1.95 -10.13
CA ILE A 158 7.22 -2.55 -10.92
C ILE A 158 7.95 -1.47 -11.71
N ILE A 159 7.22 -0.62 -12.45
CA ILE A 159 7.81 0.45 -13.27
C ILE A 159 8.54 1.50 -12.42
N LYS A 160 8.00 1.82 -11.24
CA LYS A 160 8.55 2.81 -10.30
C LYS A 160 9.55 2.19 -9.31
N GLU A 161 9.83 0.89 -9.42
CA GLU A 161 10.80 0.15 -8.60
C GLU A 161 10.54 0.21 -7.08
N THR A 162 9.31 0.48 -6.64
CA THR A 162 8.91 0.57 -5.22
C THR A 162 8.46 -0.79 -4.65
N GLY A 163 8.69 -1.87 -5.40
CA GLY A 163 8.04 -3.17 -5.26
C GLY A 163 8.42 -3.97 -4.01
N SER A 164 8.85 -5.22 -4.20
CA SER A 164 8.79 -6.26 -3.17
C SER A 164 9.95 -6.29 -2.16
N ASP A 165 10.70 -5.21 -2.01
CA ASP A 165 11.94 -5.19 -1.24
C ASP A 165 11.72 -5.39 0.27
N TYR A 166 10.54 -5.04 0.78
CA TYR A 166 10.10 -5.36 2.15
C TYR A 166 10.19 -6.85 2.49
N ARG A 167 10.18 -7.74 1.49
CA ARG A 167 10.32 -9.19 1.72
C ARG A 167 11.63 -9.55 2.44
N LYS A 168 12.67 -8.74 2.25
CA LYS A 168 13.96 -8.86 2.95
C LYS A 168 13.82 -8.74 4.47
N PHE A 169 12.79 -8.05 4.97
CA PHE A 169 12.52 -7.94 6.42
C PHE A 169 12.12 -9.27 7.06
N PHE A 170 11.69 -10.25 6.26
CA PHE A 170 11.30 -11.58 6.69
C PHE A 170 12.35 -12.66 6.41
N GLU A 171 13.50 -12.29 5.84
CA GLU A 171 14.58 -13.25 5.59
C GLU A 171 15.23 -13.70 6.90
N LYS A 172 15.73 -14.95 6.90
CA LYS A 172 16.57 -15.43 8.01
C LYS A 172 17.94 -14.77 7.94
N PRO A 173 18.60 -14.50 9.08
CA PRO A 173 20.01 -14.12 9.08
C PRO A 173 20.84 -15.16 8.32
N LYS A 174 21.71 -14.73 7.40
CA LYS A 174 22.44 -15.62 6.47
C LYS A 174 23.47 -16.54 7.16
N ASN A 175 23.72 -16.39 8.46
CA ASN A 175 24.75 -17.11 9.22
C ASN A 175 24.16 -17.99 10.34
N SER A 176 23.24 -18.91 10.05
CA SER A 176 22.48 -19.58 11.11
C SER A 176 23.09 -20.93 11.56
N GLY A 177 24.16 -20.86 12.36
CA GLY A 177 24.24 -21.75 13.53
C GLY A 177 23.33 -21.28 14.67
N GLU A 178 22.77 -20.08 14.55
CA GLU A 178 21.90 -19.41 15.52
C GLU A 178 20.41 -19.75 15.29
N THR A 179 19.65 -19.75 16.38
CA THR A 179 18.19 -19.89 16.38
C THR A 179 17.51 -18.71 15.69
N VAL A 180 16.41 -18.94 14.97
CA VAL A 180 15.63 -17.87 14.34
C VAL A 180 14.96 -17.02 15.42
N ASP A 181 15.23 -15.72 15.45
CA ASP A 181 14.65 -14.78 16.42
C ASP A 181 13.12 -14.71 16.33
N ASP A 182 12.47 -14.52 17.47
CA ASP A 182 11.02 -14.28 17.55
C ASP A 182 10.67 -12.92 16.93
N MET A 183 9.50 -12.82 16.27
CA MET A 183 9.12 -11.66 15.47
C MET A 183 7.78 -11.05 15.90
N ASN A 184 7.82 -9.84 16.44
CA ASN A 184 6.64 -9.01 16.67
C ASN A 184 6.36 -8.15 15.42
N ILE A 185 5.18 -8.33 14.81
CA ILE A 185 4.73 -7.58 13.63
C ILE A 185 3.60 -6.68 14.10
N ILE A 186 3.87 -5.39 14.21
CA ILE A 186 2.93 -4.43 14.79
C ILE A 186 2.30 -3.61 13.67
N ILE A 187 0.97 -3.55 13.64
CA ILE A 187 0.18 -2.94 12.56
C ILE A 187 -0.61 -1.76 13.10
N PHE A 188 -0.52 -0.63 12.39
CA PHE A 188 -1.25 0.62 12.65
C PHE A 188 -1.97 1.09 11.39
N GLY A 189 -3.05 1.84 11.57
CA GLY A 189 -3.82 2.44 10.49
C GLY A 189 -5.32 2.12 10.60
N HIS A 190 -6.14 3.01 10.06
CA HIS A 190 -7.60 2.97 10.23
C HIS A 190 -8.29 1.86 9.43
N SER A 191 -7.67 1.38 8.36
CA SER A 191 -8.24 0.32 7.54
C SER A 191 -7.11 -0.59 7.10
N VAL A 192 -7.07 -1.82 7.61
CA VAL A 192 -6.44 -2.91 6.86
C VAL A 192 -7.26 -3.03 5.59
N ASP A 193 -6.87 -2.34 4.51
CA ASP A 193 -7.71 -2.19 3.33
C ASP A 193 -7.61 -3.46 2.45
N PRO A 194 -8.73 -4.07 2.03
CA PRO A 194 -8.72 -5.14 1.04
C PRO A 194 -7.94 -4.80 -0.24
N LEU A 195 -7.83 -3.51 -0.59
CA LEU A 195 -7.06 -3.04 -1.74
C LEU A 195 -5.57 -3.43 -1.70
N ASP A 196 -5.01 -3.63 -0.51
CA ASP A 196 -3.62 -4.04 -0.30
C ASP A 196 -3.53 -5.48 0.25
N LYS A 197 -4.59 -6.29 0.08
CA LYS A 197 -4.70 -7.67 0.58
C LYS A 197 -3.49 -8.53 0.22
N GLU A 198 -2.95 -8.38 -0.98
CA GLU A 198 -1.83 -9.18 -1.48
C GLU A 198 -0.61 -9.01 -0.58
N ILE A 199 -0.33 -7.77 -0.17
CA ILE A 199 0.82 -7.44 0.66
C ILE A 199 0.64 -8.00 2.06
N PHE A 200 -0.55 -7.86 2.63
CA PHE A 200 -0.88 -8.46 3.93
C PHE A 200 -0.77 -9.99 3.91
N ILE A 201 -1.39 -10.66 2.93
CA ILE A 201 -1.30 -12.12 2.76
C ILE A 201 0.17 -12.55 2.65
N ASN A 202 0.95 -11.84 1.82
CA ASN A 202 2.38 -12.09 1.68
C ASN A 202 3.12 -11.95 3.01
N CYS A 203 2.84 -10.94 3.84
CA CYS A 203 3.46 -10.78 5.15
C CYS A 203 3.15 -11.96 6.09
N PHE A 204 1.90 -12.43 6.13
CA PHE A 204 1.53 -13.61 6.91
C PHE A 204 2.26 -14.88 6.44
N ASP A 205 2.32 -15.09 5.13
CA ASP A 205 2.98 -16.25 4.55
C ASP A 205 4.51 -16.20 4.75
N LEU A 206 5.12 -15.02 4.65
CA LEU A 206 6.55 -14.81 4.88
C LEU A 206 6.92 -15.02 6.35
N ALA A 207 6.14 -14.47 7.29
CA ALA A 207 6.33 -14.70 8.73
C ALA A 207 6.26 -16.20 9.08
N GLN A 208 5.29 -16.93 8.49
CA GLN A 208 5.17 -18.37 8.67
C GLN A 208 6.37 -19.13 8.07
N LYS A 209 6.82 -18.76 6.87
CA LYS A 209 7.96 -19.39 6.19
C LYS A 209 9.31 -19.11 6.84
N ARG A 210 9.47 -17.93 7.45
CA ARG A 210 10.68 -17.54 8.20
C ARG A 210 10.97 -18.53 9.32
N GLY A 211 9.95 -19.15 9.92
CA GLY A 211 10.12 -19.96 11.12
C GLY A 211 10.41 -19.10 12.36
N GLY A 212 10.62 -19.74 13.51
CA GLY A 212 10.60 -19.05 14.81
C GLY A 212 9.17 -18.71 15.25
N LYS A 213 8.99 -18.08 16.42
CA LYS A 213 7.67 -17.56 16.80
C LYS A 213 7.44 -16.23 16.10
N TYR A 214 6.19 -15.96 15.76
CA TYR A 214 5.78 -14.67 15.24
C TYR A 214 4.43 -14.30 15.80
N LYS A 215 4.16 -13.00 15.88
CA LYS A 215 2.89 -12.48 16.36
C LYS A 215 2.52 -11.17 15.67
N PHE A 216 1.32 -11.13 15.13
CA PHE A 216 0.71 -9.94 14.55
C PHE A 216 -0.07 -9.18 15.63
N ILE A 217 0.28 -7.93 15.89
CA ILE A 217 -0.34 -7.08 16.90
C ILE A 217 -1.03 -5.91 16.20
N PHE A 218 -2.35 -5.97 16.11
CA PHE A 218 -3.17 -4.94 15.48
C PHE A 218 -3.55 -3.86 16.48
N ASN A 219 -3.06 -2.65 16.27
CA ASN A 219 -3.40 -1.51 17.12
C ASN A 219 -4.69 -0.84 16.65
N TYR A 220 -5.52 -0.41 17.59
CA TYR A 220 -6.76 0.29 17.30
C TYR A 220 -6.98 1.47 18.25
N TYR A 221 -7.55 2.56 17.73
CA TYR A 221 -7.83 3.76 18.53
C TYR A 221 -9.12 3.63 19.35
N ASP A 222 -10.18 3.13 18.72
CA ASP A 222 -11.48 2.92 19.35
C ASP A 222 -12.11 1.57 18.96
N GLU A 223 -13.22 1.21 19.62
CA GLU A 223 -13.91 -0.06 19.36
C GLU A 223 -14.57 -0.13 17.98
N LYS A 224 -14.76 1.01 17.29
CA LYS A 224 -15.24 1.00 15.90
C LYS A 224 -14.11 0.56 14.97
N ALA A 225 -12.93 1.18 15.09
CA ALA A 225 -11.72 0.81 14.35
C ALA A 225 -11.35 -0.65 14.59
N LYS A 226 -11.43 -1.14 15.83
CA LYS A 226 -11.21 -2.57 16.13
C LYS A 226 -12.11 -3.49 15.30
N ARG A 227 -13.42 -3.19 15.24
CA ARG A 227 -14.40 -3.99 14.47
C ARG A 227 -14.11 -3.93 12.96
N GLU A 228 -13.71 -2.77 12.46
CA GLU A 228 -13.34 -2.58 11.05
C GLU A 228 -12.09 -3.40 10.68
N ILE A 229 -11.04 -3.36 11.53
CA ILE A 229 -9.84 -4.17 11.36
C ILE A 229 -10.20 -5.67 11.34
N VAL A 230 -10.96 -6.16 12.31
CA VAL A 230 -11.38 -7.58 12.37
C VAL A 230 -12.18 -7.98 11.12
N LYS A 231 -13.11 -7.13 10.69
CA LYS A 231 -13.92 -7.36 9.49
C LYS A 231 -13.04 -7.48 8.26
N ASN A 232 -12.13 -6.54 8.04
CA ASN A 232 -11.31 -6.53 6.83
C ASN A 232 -10.28 -7.66 6.84
N LEU A 233 -9.66 -7.96 7.97
CA LEU A 233 -8.78 -9.12 8.11
C LEU A 233 -9.52 -10.43 7.81
N THR A 234 -10.79 -10.55 8.21
CA THR A 234 -11.62 -11.71 7.89
C THR A 234 -11.91 -11.82 6.40
N ILE A 235 -12.08 -10.68 5.71
CA ILE A 235 -12.25 -10.64 4.24
C ILE A 235 -10.94 -11.05 3.54
N ILE A 236 -9.80 -10.58 4.04
CA ILE A 236 -8.47 -10.82 3.43
C ILE A 236 -7.98 -12.25 3.67
N LEU A 237 -8.03 -12.74 4.90
CA LEU A 237 -7.45 -14.02 5.30
C LEU A 237 -8.44 -15.18 5.26
N GLY A 238 -9.74 -14.88 5.27
CA GLY A 238 -10.80 -15.86 5.44
C GLY A 238 -11.07 -16.22 6.91
N LYS A 239 -12.30 -16.69 7.17
CA LYS A 239 -12.80 -16.99 8.51
C LYS A 239 -11.93 -18.00 9.27
N GLU A 240 -11.61 -19.13 8.66
CA GLU A 240 -10.88 -20.22 9.33
C GLU A 240 -9.46 -19.81 9.71
N ARG A 241 -8.76 -19.06 8.83
CA ARG A 241 -7.41 -18.55 9.09
C ARG A 241 -7.42 -17.54 10.25
N MET A 242 -8.42 -16.66 10.30
CA MET A 242 -8.59 -15.74 11.43
C MET A 242 -8.79 -16.48 12.77
N ILE A 243 -9.64 -17.52 12.79
CA ILE A 243 -9.88 -18.31 13.99
C ILE A 243 -8.58 -18.99 14.45
N SER A 244 -7.86 -19.66 13.54
CA SER A 244 -6.57 -20.31 13.86
C SER A 244 -5.55 -19.33 14.44
N LEU A 245 -5.36 -18.15 13.81
CA LEU A 245 -4.41 -17.14 14.30
C LEU A 245 -4.73 -16.65 15.72
N THR A 246 -6.02 -16.46 16.03
CA THR A 246 -6.43 -16.03 17.37
C THR A 246 -6.34 -17.15 18.41
N ALA A 247 -6.71 -18.39 18.05
CA ALA A 247 -6.62 -19.55 18.93
C ALA A 247 -5.16 -19.90 19.27
N GLU A 248 -4.25 -19.77 18.31
CA GLU A 248 -2.81 -19.99 18.48
C GLU A 248 -2.08 -18.79 19.10
N GLN A 249 -2.80 -17.73 19.48
CA GLN A 249 -2.25 -16.48 20.03
C GLN A 249 -1.22 -15.79 19.11
N LYS A 250 -1.30 -16.03 17.79
CA LYS A 250 -0.47 -15.41 16.75
C LYS A 250 -1.02 -14.08 16.26
N ALA A 251 -2.26 -13.73 16.62
CA ALA A 251 -2.85 -12.43 16.35
C ALA A 251 -3.45 -11.84 17.64
N ALA A 252 -3.13 -10.58 17.93
CA ALA A 252 -3.63 -9.83 19.07
C ALA A 252 -4.18 -8.47 18.63
N PHE A 253 -5.12 -7.92 19.40
CA PHE A 253 -5.69 -6.59 19.18
C PHE A 253 -5.44 -5.74 20.42
N VAL A 254 -4.72 -4.64 20.27
CA VAL A 254 -4.27 -3.79 21.38
C VAL A 254 -4.76 -2.37 21.15
N LYS A 255 -5.31 -1.72 22.17
CA LYS A 255 -5.72 -0.32 22.04
C LYS A 255 -4.47 0.56 22.05
N CYS A 256 -4.43 1.62 21.23
CA CYS A 256 -3.23 2.45 21.07
C CYS A 256 -2.73 3.10 22.37
N ASP A 257 -3.59 3.25 23.38
CA ASP A 257 -3.25 3.80 24.70
C ASP A 257 -3.05 2.72 25.79
N ASP A 258 -3.21 1.43 25.46
CA ASP A 258 -3.08 0.31 26.41
C ASP A 258 -1.67 -0.29 26.40
N VAL A 259 -0.77 0.41 27.11
CA VAL A 259 0.63 0.04 27.28
C VAL A 259 0.80 -1.33 27.93
N GLN A 260 0.02 -1.62 28.98
CA GLN A 260 0.11 -2.88 29.72
C GLN A 260 -0.33 -4.07 28.87
N ARG A 261 -1.34 -3.89 28.01
CA ARG A 261 -1.73 -4.94 27.07
C ARG A 261 -0.64 -5.18 26.04
N MET A 262 -0.03 -4.12 25.48
CA MET A 262 1.08 -4.30 24.53
C MET A 262 2.22 -5.13 25.15
N GLU A 263 2.66 -4.78 26.35
CA GLU A 263 3.74 -5.48 27.05
C GLU A 263 3.46 -6.98 27.23
N ARG A 264 2.21 -7.36 27.53
CA ARG A 264 1.79 -8.78 27.63
C ARG A 264 1.73 -9.50 26.29
N GLU A 265 1.56 -8.78 25.20
CA GLU A 265 1.35 -9.36 23.88
C GLU A 265 2.65 -9.52 23.09
N LEU A 266 3.69 -8.75 23.40
CA LEU A 266 5.02 -8.92 22.80
C LEU A 266 5.58 -10.31 23.13
N LEU A 267 6.22 -10.95 22.12
CA LEU A 267 6.94 -12.22 22.25
C LEU A 267 8.22 -12.10 23.08
#